data_AF-A0A818Z3K4-F1
#
_entry.id   AF-A0A818Z3K4-F1
#
_cell.length_a   1.000
_cell.length_b   1.000
_cell.length_c   1.000
_cell.angle_alpha   90.00
_cell.angle_beta   90.00
_cell.angle_gamma   90.00
#
_symmetry.space_group_name_H-M   'P 1'
#
loop_
_entity.id
_entity.type
_entity.pdbx_description
1 polymer ?
#
loop_
_entity_poly.entity_id
_entity_poly.type
_entity_poly.pdbx_seq_one_letter_code
_entity_poly.pdbx_strand_id
1 'polypeptide(L)'
;MMPKREKVQLTYLYFIPKPHKAGTPLRPIVLSMSMPTTGISKFLDKLIRPIFDKHARSITIIDGVDLIHRLEAYTTNGHLIPKTYLYLYTMLPQEESLDILIEFLVQHDYQKVQNIPIDIIRKLALIVIKENVFVHENKFYRQVIGSAMGSAFTLTLANIFMWKWENNLFTDWEYPIKYTAGI
;
A
#
# COMPACT_ATOMS: atom_id res chain seq x y z
N MET A 1 7.55 -14.08 -38.23
CA MET A 1 7.30 -12.68 -37.81
C MET A 1 8.33 -12.33 -36.74
N MET A 2 9.34 -11.52 -37.06
CA MET A 2 10.28 -11.05 -36.02
C MET A 2 9.54 -10.07 -35.09
N PRO A 3 9.72 -10.15 -33.77
CA PRO A 3 9.13 -9.18 -32.86
C PRO A 3 9.69 -7.79 -33.20
N LYS A 4 8.81 -6.82 -33.42
CA LYS A 4 9.20 -5.41 -33.56
C LYS A 4 9.97 -5.05 -32.29
N ARG A 5 11.22 -4.59 -32.42
CA ARG A 5 11.96 -3.99 -31.30
C ARG A 5 11.27 -2.69 -30.92
N GLU A 6 10.25 -2.78 -30.06
CA GLU A 6 9.83 -1.64 -29.27
C GLU A 6 11.07 -1.14 -28.51
N LYS A 7 11.31 0.17 -28.53
CA LYS A 7 12.35 0.77 -27.70
C LYS A 7 12.02 0.41 -26.26
N VAL A 8 12.79 -0.50 -25.67
CA VAL A 8 12.70 -0.79 -24.24
C VAL A 8 12.99 0.52 -23.52
N GLN A 9 11.94 1.14 -22.98
CA GLN A 9 12.07 2.37 -22.21
C GLN A 9 12.45 1.99 -20.79
N LEU A 10 13.67 2.35 -20.39
CA LEU A 10 14.11 2.14 -19.02
C LEU A 10 13.33 3.07 -18.09
N THR A 11 12.88 2.52 -16.96
CA THR A 11 12.33 3.32 -15.87
C THR A 11 13.35 4.33 -15.39
N TYR A 12 12.94 5.59 -15.18
CA TYR A 12 13.81 6.66 -14.73
C TYR A 12 13.21 7.41 -13.53
N LEU A 13 14.09 8.09 -12.79
CA LEU A 13 13.74 8.97 -11.68
C LEU A 13 13.55 10.40 -12.17
N TYR A 14 12.42 11.02 -11.81
CA TYR A 14 12.17 12.44 -12.00
C TYR A 14 11.61 13.07 -10.72
N PHE A 15 11.54 14.39 -10.69
CA PHE A 15 11.19 15.15 -9.49
C PHE A 15 10.01 16.09 -9.74
N ILE A 16 9.04 16.09 -8.82
CA ILE A 16 7.90 17.01 -8.84
C ILE A 16 8.02 17.98 -7.65
N PRO A 17 7.96 19.31 -7.85
CA PRO A 17 8.01 20.26 -6.74
C PRO A 17 6.79 20.15 -5.82
N LYS A 18 6.97 20.38 -4.52
CA LYS A 18 5.88 20.53 -3.54
C LYS A 18 5.68 22.02 -3.22
N PRO A 19 4.91 22.79 -4.03
CA PRO A 19 4.79 24.24 -3.88
C PRO A 19 4.12 24.67 -2.58
N HIS A 20 3.35 23.78 -1.95
CA HIS A 20 2.67 24.01 -0.67
C HIS A 20 3.58 23.83 0.57
N LYS A 21 4.88 23.58 0.40
CA LYS A 21 5.83 23.43 1.50
C LYS A 21 6.93 24.49 1.40
N ALA A 22 7.33 25.04 2.54
CA ALA A 22 8.44 26.00 2.62
C ALA A 22 9.70 25.43 1.95
N GLY A 23 10.36 26.23 1.12
CA GLY A 23 11.53 25.81 0.35
C GLY A 23 11.23 24.92 -0.87
N THR A 24 9.95 24.68 -1.21
CA THR A 24 9.50 23.91 -2.38
C THR A 24 10.26 22.59 -2.59
N PRO A 25 10.34 21.71 -1.55
CA PRO A 25 11.09 20.48 -1.64
C PRO A 25 10.58 19.59 -2.79
N LEU A 26 11.51 18.87 -3.42
CA LEU A 26 11.19 17.98 -4.53
C LEU A 26 10.64 16.63 -4.03
N ARG A 27 9.65 16.09 -4.74
CA ARG A 27 9.12 14.73 -4.58
C ARG A 27 9.77 13.84 -5.64
N PRO A 28 10.62 12.87 -5.26
CA PRO A 28 11.12 11.87 -6.21
C PRO A 28 9.98 10.97 -6.68
N ILE A 29 9.89 10.72 -7.98
CA ILE A 29 8.94 9.79 -8.61
C ILE A 29 9.70 8.88 -9.56
N VAL A 30 9.48 7.57 -9.40
CA VAL A 30 10.00 6.54 -10.31
C VAL A 30 8.91 6.21 -11.32
N LEU A 31 9.22 6.23 -12.62
CA LEU A 31 8.24 5.92 -13.67
C LEU A 31 7.87 4.41 -13.68
N SER A 32 6.88 4.04 -12.88
CA SER A 32 6.48 2.64 -12.69
C SER A 32 5.92 1.96 -13.94
N MET A 33 5.33 2.71 -14.87
CA MET A 33 4.63 2.18 -16.06
C MET A 33 5.52 1.36 -17.00
N SER A 34 6.82 1.63 -17.01
CA SER A 34 7.81 0.93 -17.85
C SER A 34 8.62 -0.11 -17.07
N MET A 35 8.23 -0.43 -15.83
CA MET A 35 8.95 -1.42 -15.04
C MET A 35 8.66 -2.84 -15.54
N PRO A 36 9.65 -3.75 -15.54
CA PRO A 36 9.44 -5.15 -15.89
C PRO A 36 8.38 -5.83 -15.02
N THR A 37 8.25 -5.41 -13.77
CA THR A 37 7.31 -5.97 -12.79
C THR A 37 5.87 -5.43 -12.92
N THR A 38 5.61 -4.50 -13.84
CA THR A 38 4.29 -3.86 -14.00
C THR A 38 3.17 -4.88 -14.23
N GLY A 39 3.42 -5.91 -15.04
CA GLY A 39 2.43 -6.97 -15.30
C GLY A 39 2.07 -7.76 -14.04
N ILE A 40 3.09 -8.17 -13.27
CA ILE A 40 2.92 -8.90 -12.00
C ILE A 40 2.21 -8.00 -10.98
N SER A 41 2.58 -6.72 -10.90
CA SER A 41 1.96 -5.75 -10.01
C SER A 41 0.46 -5.59 -10.30
N LYS A 42 0.07 -5.39 -11.57
CA LYS A 42 -1.35 -5.30 -11.95
C LYS A 42 -2.11 -6.59 -11.66
N PHE A 43 -1.48 -7.74 -11.89
CA PHE A 43 -2.07 -9.03 -11.62
C PHE A 43 -2.34 -9.24 -10.12
N LEU A 44 -1.34 -8.99 -9.27
CA LEU A 44 -1.49 -9.09 -7.82
C LEU A 44 -2.53 -8.09 -7.29
N ASP A 45 -2.53 -6.86 -7.78
CA ASP A 45 -3.52 -5.86 -7.40
C ASP A 45 -4.95 -6.35 -7.70
N LYS A 46 -5.19 -6.87 -8.92
CA LYS A 46 -6.48 -7.43 -9.31
C LYS A 46 -6.92 -8.61 -8.45
N LEU A 47 -5.98 -9.42 -7.96
CA LEU A 47 -6.26 -10.56 -7.09
C LEU A 47 -6.59 -10.14 -5.65
N ILE A 48 -5.77 -9.25 -5.09
CA ILE A 48 -5.76 -8.97 -3.65
C ILE A 48 -6.67 -7.80 -3.28
N ARG A 49 -6.79 -6.78 -4.15
CA ARG A 49 -7.58 -5.58 -3.85
C ARG A 49 -9.04 -5.88 -3.49
N PRO A 50 -9.77 -6.78 -4.20
CA PRO A 50 -11.14 -7.11 -3.82
C PRO A 50 -11.25 -7.79 -2.45
N ILE A 51 -10.22 -8.55 -2.04
CA ILE A 51 -10.17 -9.18 -0.72
C ILE A 51 -9.96 -8.11 0.35
N PHE A 52 -9.01 -7.21 0.13
CA PHE A 52 -8.81 -6.06 1.01
C PHE A 52 -10.09 -5.24 1.18
N ASP A 53 -10.72 -4.83 0.07
CA ASP A 53 -11.93 -4.03 0.11
C ASP A 53 -13.09 -4.76 0.80
N LYS A 54 -13.16 -6.10 0.73
CA LYS A 54 -14.18 -6.89 1.43
C LYS A 54 -13.97 -6.89 2.95
N HIS A 55 -12.73 -7.02 3.42
CA HIS A 55 -12.43 -7.26 4.83
C HIS A 55 -12.02 -6.03 5.63
N ALA A 56 -11.48 -5.00 4.97
CA ALA A 56 -10.97 -3.78 5.59
C ALA A 56 -11.88 -2.55 5.40
N ARG A 57 -13.06 -2.70 4.78
CA ARG A 57 -13.97 -1.60 4.44
C ARG A 57 -14.37 -0.74 5.63
N SER A 58 -14.57 -1.36 6.79
CA SER A 58 -15.04 -0.70 8.01
C SER A 58 -14.06 0.35 8.51
N ILE A 59 -12.76 0.08 8.39
CA ILE A 59 -11.68 0.98 8.85
C ILE A 59 -11.11 1.85 7.73
N THR A 60 -11.30 1.45 6.46
CA THR A 60 -10.79 2.19 5.31
C THR A 60 -11.70 3.38 4.96
N ILE A 61 -11.08 4.55 4.86
CA ILE A 61 -11.70 5.78 4.32
C ILE A 61 -11.65 5.71 2.80
N ILE A 62 -12.81 5.77 2.12
CA ILE A 62 -12.83 5.70 0.65
C ILE A 62 -12.50 7.05 0.01
N ASP A 63 -13.13 8.11 0.49
CA ASP A 63 -13.09 9.42 -0.13
C ASP A 63 -13.24 10.55 0.88
N GLY A 64 -13.21 11.79 0.39
CA GLY A 64 -13.31 12.98 1.22
C GLY A 64 -14.67 13.13 1.91
N VAL A 65 -15.75 12.61 1.31
CA VAL A 65 -17.09 12.69 1.89
C VAL A 65 -17.24 11.66 3.02
N ASP A 66 -16.79 10.43 2.81
CA ASP A 66 -16.68 9.39 3.85
C ASP A 66 -15.80 9.87 5.01
N LEU A 67 -14.67 10.54 4.71
CA LEU A 67 -13.82 11.16 5.72
C LEU A 67 -14.57 12.20 6.56
N ILE A 68 -15.25 13.15 5.92
CA ILE A 68 -15.98 14.22 6.61
C ILE A 68 -17.05 13.64 7.53
N HIS A 69 -17.91 12.74 7.01
CA HIS A 69 -18.96 12.13 7.82
C HIS A 69 -18.41 11.36 9.03
N ARG A 70 -17.30 10.63 8.86
CA ARG A 70 -16.64 9.92 9.97
C ARG A 70 -16.03 10.88 10.98
N LEU A 71 -15.41 11.97 10.54
CA LEU A 71 -14.86 13.00 11.41
C LEU A 71 -15.95 13.73 12.20
N GLU A 72 -17.10 14.03 11.58
CA GLU A 72 -18.25 14.66 12.25
C GLU A 72 -18.79 13.76 13.37
N ALA A 73 -18.96 12.47 13.10
CA ALA A 73 -19.34 11.48 14.10
C ALA A 73 -18.31 11.41 15.25
N TYR A 74 -17.02 11.45 14.93
CA TYR A 74 -15.94 11.40 15.92
C TYR A 74 -15.83 12.69 16.76
N THR A 75 -16.11 13.85 16.15
CA THR A 75 -16.13 15.17 16.80
C THR A 75 -17.26 15.27 17.81
N THR A 76 -18.43 14.73 17.46
CA THR A 76 -19.61 14.70 18.34
C THR A 76 -19.33 13.93 19.63
N ASN A 77 -18.39 12.98 19.60
CA ASN A 77 -17.97 12.20 20.77
C ASN A 77 -16.83 12.86 21.58
N GLY A 78 -16.35 14.05 21.19
CA GLY A 78 -15.37 14.83 21.97
C GLY A 78 -13.92 14.35 21.91
N HIS A 79 -13.56 13.49 20.95
CA HIS A 79 -12.25 12.79 20.92
C HIS A 79 -11.21 13.34 19.93
N LEU A 80 -11.41 14.55 19.37
CA LEU A 80 -10.46 15.07 18.38
C LEU A 80 -9.15 15.56 19.01
N ILE A 81 -8.12 14.71 18.97
CA ILE A 81 -6.73 15.12 19.12
C ILE A 81 -6.06 15.02 17.74
N PRO A 82 -5.83 16.13 17.03
CA PRO A 82 -5.25 16.10 15.69
C PRO A 82 -3.75 15.84 15.78
N LYS A 83 -3.36 14.57 15.73
CA LYS A 83 -1.99 14.16 15.40
C LYS A 83 -2.02 12.90 14.57
N THR A 84 -1.51 12.97 13.34
CA THR A 84 -0.60 11.97 12.73
C THR A 84 -0.11 12.49 11.37
N TYR A 85 1.18 12.34 11.11
CA TYR A 85 1.76 12.45 9.77
C TYR A 85 2.38 11.08 9.43
N LEU A 86 1.92 10.43 8.36
CA LEU A 86 2.54 9.20 7.85
C LEU A 86 2.89 9.34 6.37
N TYR A 87 4.16 9.09 6.02
CA TYR A 87 4.63 8.99 4.64
C TYR A 87 4.80 7.51 4.27
N LEU A 88 3.69 6.86 3.94
CA LEU A 88 3.61 5.39 3.92
C LEU A 88 4.37 4.72 2.74
N TYR A 89 4.18 5.20 1.50
CA TYR A 89 4.67 4.47 0.31
C TYR A 89 6.20 4.39 0.18
N THR A 90 6.91 5.44 0.61
CA THR A 90 8.38 5.52 0.49
C THR A 90 9.11 4.83 1.63
N MET A 91 8.42 4.51 2.72
CA MET A 91 9.01 3.99 3.94
C MET A 91 8.45 2.61 4.33
N LEU A 92 7.66 1.99 3.44
CA LEU A 92 7.09 0.68 3.69
C LEU A 92 8.21 -0.37 3.95
N PRO A 93 8.28 -0.99 5.14
CA PRO A 93 9.27 -2.01 5.43
C PRO A 93 8.94 -3.27 4.59
N GLN A 94 9.80 -3.59 3.63
CA GLN A 94 9.45 -4.51 2.53
C GLN A 94 9.10 -5.92 3.02
N GLU A 95 9.95 -6.54 3.85
CA GLU A 95 9.70 -7.91 4.35
C GLU A 95 8.49 -7.96 5.28
N GLU A 96 8.43 -7.05 6.25
CA GLU A 96 7.30 -6.95 7.19
C GLU A 96 5.97 -6.78 6.45
N SER A 97 5.95 -6.00 5.37
CA SER A 97 4.74 -5.81 4.57
C SER A 97 4.30 -7.08 3.85
N LEU A 98 5.26 -7.88 3.37
CA LEU A 98 4.97 -9.18 2.77
C LEU A 98 4.45 -10.16 3.81
N ASP A 99 4.96 -10.11 5.03
CA ASP A 99 4.50 -10.95 6.13
C ASP A 99 3.08 -10.54 6.56
N ILE A 100 2.83 -9.23 6.72
CA ILE A 100 1.49 -8.70 7.03
C ILE A 100 0.48 -9.05 5.92
N LEU A 101 0.87 -9.04 4.64
CA LEU A 101 0.01 -9.52 3.56
C LEU A 101 -0.41 -10.98 3.76
N ILE A 102 0.52 -11.85 4.16
CA ILE A 102 0.24 -13.26 4.36
C ILE A 102 -0.59 -13.48 5.62
N GLU A 103 -0.28 -12.77 6.70
CA GLU A 103 -1.11 -12.75 7.91
C GLU A 103 -2.54 -12.34 7.59
N PHE A 104 -2.73 -11.26 6.83
CA PHE A 104 -4.05 -10.78 6.41
C PHE A 104 -4.83 -11.85 5.64
N LEU A 105 -4.19 -12.53 4.68
CA LEU A 105 -4.83 -13.58 3.90
C LEU A 105 -5.20 -14.79 4.78
N VAL A 106 -4.29 -15.24 5.65
CA VAL A 106 -4.52 -16.38 6.54
C VAL A 106 -5.62 -16.06 7.57
N GLN A 107 -5.63 -14.86 8.13
CA GLN A 107 -6.66 -14.40 9.09
C GLN A 107 -8.07 -14.36 8.50
N HIS A 108 -8.19 -14.29 7.17
CA HIS A 108 -9.45 -14.33 6.46
C HIS A 108 -9.68 -15.65 5.70
N ASP A 109 -9.06 -16.74 6.18
CA ASP A 109 -9.23 -18.11 5.70
C ASP A 109 -8.79 -18.36 4.25
N TYR A 110 -7.91 -17.50 3.71
CA TYR A 110 -7.32 -17.70 2.40
C TYR A 110 -6.03 -18.51 2.48
N GLN A 111 -6.10 -19.79 2.08
CA GLN A 111 -4.92 -20.60 1.75
C GLN A 111 -4.53 -20.49 0.26
N LYS A 112 -5.49 -20.06 -0.57
CA LYS A 112 -5.31 -19.79 -2.00
C LYS A 112 -6.21 -18.62 -2.42
N VAL A 113 -5.79 -17.84 -3.41
CA VAL A 113 -6.61 -16.81 -4.07
C VAL A 113 -6.75 -17.17 -5.55
N GLN A 114 -7.97 -17.41 -6.02
CA GLN A 114 -8.24 -17.85 -7.40
C GLN A 114 -7.35 -19.05 -7.83
N ASN A 115 -7.28 -20.08 -6.97
CA ASN A 115 -6.43 -21.27 -7.12
C ASN A 115 -4.91 -21.05 -7.01
N ILE A 116 -4.46 -19.83 -6.73
CA ILE A 116 -3.03 -19.52 -6.54
C ILE A 116 -2.69 -19.65 -5.06
N PRO A 117 -1.75 -20.52 -4.67
CA PRO A 117 -1.29 -20.63 -3.29
C PRO A 117 -0.70 -19.33 -2.74
N ILE A 118 -0.92 -19.05 -1.45
CA ILE A 118 -0.42 -17.84 -0.80
C ILE A 118 1.11 -17.72 -0.81
N ASP A 119 1.85 -18.83 -0.83
CA ASP A 119 3.32 -18.80 -0.94
C ASP A 119 3.77 -18.28 -2.32
N ILE A 120 3.03 -18.61 -3.38
CA ILE A 120 3.27 -18.07 -4.73
C ILE A 120 2.92 -16.59 -4.76
N ILE A 121 1.82 -16.18 -4.13
CA ILE A 121 1.45 -14.77 -3.99
C ILE A 121 2.58 -14.00 -3.27
N ARG A 122 3.12 -14.53 -2.16
CA ARG A 122 4.26 -13.94 -1.45
C ARG A 122 5.47 -13.77 -2.36
N LYS A 123 5.84 -14.79 -3.13
CA LYS A 123 6.98 -14.76 -4.06
C LYS A 123 6.79 -13.72 -5.17
N LEU A 124 5.60 -13.64 -5.76
CA LEU A 124 5.28 -12.64 -6.78
C LEU A 124 5.33 -11.22 -6.20
N ALA A 125 4.79 -11.04 -4.99
CA ALA A 125 4.81 -9.77 -4.27
C ALA A 125 6.25 -9.35 -3.94
N LEU A 126 7.10 -10.28 -3.51
CA LEU A 126 8.52 -10.06 -3.27
C LEU A 126 9.23 -9.54 -4.54
N ILE A 127 8.98 -10.16 -5.70
CA ILE A 127 9.54 -9.71 -6.98
C ILE A 127 9.12 -8.26 -7.28
N VAL A 128 7.84 -7.93 -7.12
CA VAL A 128 7.34 -6.57 -7.38
C VAL A 128 8.02 -5.51 -6.52
N ILE A 129 8.29 -5.83 -5.25
CA ILE A 129 8.86 -4.89 -4.28
C ILE A 129 10.38 -4.79 -4.39
N LYS A 130 11.08 -5.92 -4.61
CA LYS A 130 12.55 -5.97 -4.65
C LYS A 130 13.13 -5.57 -6.00
N GLU A 131 12.47 -5.94 -7.10
CA GLU A 131 12.97 -5.69 -8.46
C GLU A 131 12.54 -4.33 -8.98
N ASN A 132 12.73 -3.33 -8.14
CA ASN A 132 12.46 -1.94 -8.46
C ASN A 132 13.74 -1.22 -8.85
N VAL A 133 14.05 -1.28 -10.15
CA VAL A 133 15.26 -0.73 -10.75
C VAL A 133 14.92 0.45 -11.63
N PHE A 134 15.70 1.52 -11.52
CA PHE A 134 15.54 2.73 -12.32
C PHE A 134 16.89 3.33 -12.70
N VAL A 135 16.87 4.18 -13.74
CA VAL A 135 18.03 4.89 -14.25
C VAL A 135 17.98 6.35 -13.80
N HIS A 136 19.10 6.86 -13.32
CA HIS A 136 19.31 8.28 -13.05
C HIS A 136 20.76 8.64 -13.41
N GLU A 137 20.99 9.72 -14.16
CA GLU A 137 22.33 10.13 -14.59
C GLU A 137 23.18 8.98 -15.19
N ASN A 138 22.57 8.19 -16.09
CA ASN A 138 23.19 7.02 -16.74
C ASN A 138 23.67 5.91 -15.79
N LYS A 139 23.23 5.90 -14.53
CA LYS A 139 23.50 4.85 -13.55
C LYS A 139 22.22 4.11 -13.20
N PHE A 140 22.35 2.80 -12.94
CA PHE A 140 21.28 1.96 -12.47
C PHE A 140 21.21 1.99 -10.94
N TYR A 141 20.02 2.17 -10.41
CA TYR A 141 19.73 2.15 -9.00
C TYR A 141 18.63 1.14 -8.71
N ARG A 142 18.71 0.48 -7.56
CA ARG A 142 17.64 -0.36 -7.03
C ARG A 142 17.10 0.26 -5.75
N GLN A 143 15.79 0.40 -5.65
CA GLN A 143 15.15 0.89 -4.45
C GLN A 143 15.21 -0.18 -3.35
N VAL A 144 15.83 0.14 -2.21
CA VAL A 144 16.06 -0.80 -1.09
C VAL A 144 15.03 -0.66 0.04
N ILE A 145 14.31 0.47 0.09
CA ILE A 145 13.28 0.76 1.10
C ILE A 145 12.02 1.29 0.39
N GLY A 146 10.85 0.89 0.89
CA GLY A 146 9.57 1.21 0.25
C GLY A 146 9.44 0.49 -1.09
N SER A 147 8.55 1.00 -1.94
CA SER A 147 8.35 0.49 -3.30
C SER A 147 8.12 1.64 -4.29
N ALA A 148 8.05 1.33 -5.58
CA ALA A 148 7.89 2.34 -6.63
C ALA A 148 6.54 3.03 -6.45
N MET A 149 6.58 4.35 -6.27
CA MET A 149 5.37 5.16 -6.38
C MET A 149 4.76 4.94 -7.76
N GLY A 150 3.50 4.47 -7.80
CA GLY A 150 2.78 4.16 -9.03
C GLY A 150 2.75 2.68 -9.43
N SER A 151 3.35 1.78 -8.65
CA SER A 151 3.10 0.34 -8.80
C SER A 151 1.69 0.02 -8.26
N ALA A 152 0.83 -0.60 -9.08
CA ALA A 152 -0.57 -0.88 -8.73
C ALA A 152 -0.69 -1.64 -7.40
N PHE A 153 0.01 -2.77 -7.28
CA PHE A 153 0.01 -3.60 -6.08
C PHE A 153 0.57 -2.90 -4.84
N THR A 154 1.50 -1.96 -5.00
CA THR A 154 2.11 -1.26 -3.86
C THR A 154 1.09 -0.45 -3.07
N LEU A 155 0.08 0.11 -3.73
CA LEU A 155 -1.01 0.80 -3.05
C LEU A 155 -1.82 -0.16 -2.17
N THR A 156 -2.23 -1.29 -2.74
CA THR A 156 -3.00 -2.32 -2.02
C THR A 156 -2.20 -2.88 -0.85
N LEU A 157 -0.91 -3.14 -1.04
CA LEU A 157 -0.03 -3.59 0.04
C LEU A 157 0.11 -2.56 1.16
N ALA A 158 0.28 -1.28 0.81
CA ALA A 158 0.34 -0.20 1.79
C ALA A 158 -0.94 -0.09 2.61
N ASN A 159 -2.11 -0.27 1.98
CA ASN A 159 -3.39 -0.29 2.68
C ASN A 159 -3.52 -1.49 3.62
N ILE A 160 -3.05 -2.68 3.23
CA ILE A 160 -3.02 -3.86 4.10
C ILE A 160 -2.08 -3.65 5.29
N PHE A 161 -0.91 -3.03 5.07
CA PHE A 161 -0.01 -2.64 6.15
C PHE A 161 -0.69 -1.70 7.15
N MET A 162 -1.40 -0.67 6.66
CA MET A 162 -2.15 0.24 7.51
C MET A 162 -3.29 -0.44 8.25
N TRP A 163 -3.99 -1.38 7.62
CA TRP A 163 -5.03 -2.16 8.28
C TRP A 163 -4.50 -2.88 9.52
N LYS A 164 -3.29 -3.47 9.45
CA LYS A 164 -2.66 -4.10 10.62
C LYS A 164 -2.31 -3.05 11.68
N TRP A 165 -1.69 -1.95 11.28
CA TRP A 165 -1.29 -0.88 12.19
C TRP A 165 -2.49 -0.24 12.91
N GLU A 166 -3.57 0.06 12.18
CA GLU A 166 -4.81 0.62 12.73
C GLU A 166 -5.47 -0.35 13.72
N ASN A 167 -5.56 -1.64 13.37
CA ASN A 167 -6.11 -2.64 14.29
C ASN A 167 -5.31 -2.75 15.59
N ASN A 168 -3.97 -2.63 15.53
CA ASN A 168 -3.14 -2.63 16.72
C ASN A 168 -3.39 -1.40 17.61
N LEU A 169 -3.63 -0.22 17.01
CA LEU A 169 -4.01 0.96 17.78
C LEU A 169 -5.32 0.78 18.53
N PHE A 170 -6.30 0.09 17.94
CA PHE A 170 -7.57 -0.19 18.60
C PHE A 170 -7.47 -1.28 19.68
N THR A 171 -6.49 -2.18 19.61
CA THR A 171 -6.24 -3.17 20.67
C THR A 171 -5.42 -2.63 21.83
N ASP A 172 -4.45 -1.75 21.56
CA ASP A 172 -3.62 -1.12 22.60
C ASP A 172 -4.33 0.06 23.28
N TRP A 173 -5.38 0.58 22.64
CA TRP A 173 -6.28 1.57 23.23
C TRP A 173 -7.40 0.84 23.99
N GLU A 174 -7.22 0.64 25.31
CA GLU A 174 -8.31 0.21 26.19
C GLU A 174 -9.46 1.23 26.14
N TYR A 175 -10.48 0.97 25.31
CA TYR A 175 -11.74 1.71 25.38
C TYR A 175 -12.58 1.18 26.54
N PRO A 176 -13.08 2.03 27.47
CA PRO A 176 -13.91 1.62 28.59
C PRO A 176 -15.38 1.45 28.16
N ILE A 177 -15.67 0.58 27.19
CA ILE A 177 -17.06 0.20 26.87
C ILE A 177 -17.14 -1.32 26.76
N LYS A 178 -17.34 -1.95 27.92
CA LYS A 178 -17.90 -3.30 27.99
C LYS A 178 -19.40 -3.18 27.73
N TYR A 179 -19.88 -3.65 26.57
CA TYR A 179 -21.30 -3.94 26.43
C TYR A 179 -21.59 -5.19 27.26
N THR A 180 -22.30 -5.04 28.38
CA THR A 180 -23.04 -6.15 28.98
C THR A 180 -24.36 -6.27 28.24
N ALA A 181 -24.62 -7.43 27.62
CA ALA A 181 -25.94 -7.76 27.12
C ALA A 181 -26.89 -7.82 28.32
N GLY A 182 -27.84 -6.88 28.38
CA GLY A 182 -28.97 -6.96 29.30
C GLY A 182 -29.91 -8.05 28.83
N ILE A 183 -30.29 -8.91 29.77
CA ILE A 183 -31.42 -9.84 29.66
C ILE A 183 -32.73 -9.03 29.63
#